data_AF-A0A760D750-F1
#
_entry.id   AF-A0A760D750-F1
#
_cell.length_a   1.000
_cell.length_b   1.000
_cell.length_c   1.000
_cell.angle_alpha   90.00
_cell.angle_beta   90.00
_cell.angle_gamma   90.00
#
_symmetry.space_group_name_H-M   'P 1'
#
loop_
_entity.id
_entity.type
_entity.pdbx_description
1 polymer ?
#
loop_
_entity_poly.entity_id
_entity_poly.type
_entity_poly.pdbx_seq_one_letter_code
_entity_poly.pdbx_strand_id
1 'polypeptide(L)' 'MIKPQTVGVLFCDGANPIYVSRDDSMTEQTEREILIHNTLGERLCHWQYGTSSTK' A
#
# COMPACT_ATOMS: atom_id res chain seq x y z
N MET A 1 7.11 -31.92 1.70
CA MET A 1 7.83 -30.73 1.20
C MET A 1 6.93 -29.51 1.42
N ILE A 2 7.27 -28.64 2.37
CA ILE A 2 6.62 -27.34 2.50
C ILE A 2 7.32 -26.44 1.48
N LYS A 3 6.62 -26.08 0.40
CA LYS A 3 7.10 -25.07 -0.54
C LYS A 3 7.16 -23.75 0.23
N PRO A 4 8.30 -23.05 0.28
CA PRO A 4 8.33 -21.72 0.86
C PRO A 4 7.36 -20.86 0.06
N GLN A 5 6.31 -20.37 0.72
CA GLN A 5 5.44 -19.37 0.13
C GLN A 5 6.36 -18.18 -0.14
N THR A 6 6.51 -17.78 -1.39
CA THR A 6 7.30 -16.61 -1.76
C THR A 6 6.54 -15.40 -1.21
N VAL A 7 6.79 -15.04 0.05
CA VAL A 7 6.05 -14.02 0.81
C VAL A 7 6.02 -12.67 0.07
N GLY A 8 7.01 -12.40 -0.79
CA GLY A 8 7.08 -11.20 -1.62
C GLY A 8 6.25 -11.23 -2.91
N VAL A 9 5.88 -12.40 -3.44
CA VAL A 9 5.15 -12.51 -4.72
C VAL A 9 3.66 -12.22 -4.54
N LEU A 10 3.09 -12.42 -3.35
CA LEU A 10 1.64 -12.24 -3.12
C LEU A 10 1.23 -10.81 -2.79
N PHE A 11 2.12 -9.99 -2.22
CA PHE A 11 1.74 -8.67 -1.73
C PHE A 11 1.59 -7.65 -2.88
N CYS A 12 2.63 -7.48 -3.69
CA CYS A 12 2.61 -6.50 -4.78
C CYS A 12 1.62 -6.84 -5.90
N ASP A 13 1.37 -8.13 -6.14
CA ASP A 13 0.41 -8.60 -7.15
C ASP A 13 -1.05 -8.56 -6.65
N GLY A 14 -1.25 -8.62 -5.33
CA GLY A 14 -2.57 -8.70 -4.70
C GLY A 14 -3.07 -7.39 -4.08
N ALA A 15 -2.24 -6.37 -4.01
CA ALA A 15 -2.55 -5.11 -3.36
C ALA A 15 -2.21 -3.90 -4.23
N ASN A 16 -2.84 -2.76 -3.91
CA ASN A 16 -2.59 -1.47 -4.53
C ASN A 16 -2.48 -0.39 -3.45
N PRO A 17 -1.96 0.81 -3.79
CA PRO A 17 -1.98 1.95 -2.89
C PRO A 17 -3.41 2.28 -2.45
N ILE A 18 -3.56 2.60 -1.17
CA ILE A 18 -4.83 3.07 -0.61
C ILE A 18 -4.82 4.59 -0.63
N TYR A 19 -5.81 5.19 -1.30
CA TYR A 19 -5.99 6.64 -1.37
C TYR A 19 -7.13 7.06 -0.45
N VAL A 20 -6.84 8.02 0.42
CA VAL A 20 -7.78 8.56 1.40
C VAL A 20 -8.34 9.89 0.90
N SER A 21 -9.67 10.02 0.90
CA SER A 21 -10.37 11.28 0.63
C SER A 21 -10.48 12.14 1.89
N ARG A 22 -10.73 13.44 1.72
CA ARG A 22 -11.00 14.36 2.84
C ARG A 22 -12.32 14.07 3.54
N ASP A 23 -13.23 13.38 2.86
CA ASP A 23 -14.54 13.00 3.39
C ASP A 23 -14.51 11.67 4.17
N ASP A 24 -13.39 10.95 4.15
CA ASP A 24 -13.25 9.69 4.87
C ASP A 24 -13.02 9.94 6.36
N SER A 25 -13.90 9.41 7.20
CA SER A 25 -13.72 9.38 8.65
C SER A 25 -13.14 8.03 9.06
N MET A 26 -11.93 8.05 9.61
CA MET A 26 -11.21 6.84 10.02
C MET A 26 -10.84 6.90 11.50
N THR A 27 -10.54 5.73 12.07
CA THR A 27 -9.90 5.65 13.39
C THR A 27 -8.39 5.83 13.24
N GLU A 28 -7.73 6.32 14.28
CA GLU A 28 -6.25 6.45 14.33
C GLU A 28 -5.55 5.13 13.96
N GLN A 29 -6.11 3.99 14.41
CA GLN A 29 -5.57 2.67 14.08
C GLN A 29 -5.63 2.42 12.56
N THR A 30 -6.73 2.74 11.91
CA THR A 30 -6.91 2.53 10.47
C THR A 30 -5.94 3.41 9.67
N GLU A 31 -5.78 4.68 10.07
CA GLU A 31 -4.83 5.60 9.45
C GLU A 31 -3.40 5.08 9.53
N ARG A 32 -3.02 4.56 10.71
CA ARG A 32 -1.69 3.97 10.93
C ARG A 32 -1.45 2.75 10.03
N GLU A 33 -2.41 1.84 9.94
CA GLU A 33 -2.28 0.65 9.09
C GLU A 33 -2.22 1.00 7.61
N ILE A 34 -3.01 1.98 7.15
CA ILE A 34 -2.94 2.50 5.78
C ILE A 34 -1.55 3.07 5.50
N LEU A 35 -1.01 3.87 6.42
CA LEU A 35 0.33 4.44 6.28
C LEU A 35 1.41 3.35 6.17
N ILE A 36 1.32 2.30 7.00
CA ILE A 36 2.25 1.17 6.95
C ILE A 36 2.13 0.42 5.62
N HIS A 37 0.91 0.08 5.19
CA HIS A 37 0.64 -0.61 3.92
C HIS A 37 1.24 0.14 2.73
N ASN A 38 0.97 1.43 2.67
CA ASN A 38 1.44 2.33 1.62
C ASN A 38 2.98 2.44 1.65
N THR A 39 3.58 2.70 2.82
CA THR A 39 5.04 2.79 2.96
C THR A 39 5.75 1.50 2.57
N LEU A 40 5.17 0.34 2.90
CA LEU A 40 5.70 -0.96 2.48
C LEU A 40 5.58 -1.15 0.97
N GLY A 41 4.44 -0.77 0.38
CA GLY A 41 4.25 -0.82 -1.06
C GLY A 41 5.15 0.12 -1.86
N GLU A 42 5.47 1.31 -1.35
CA GLU A 42 6.48 2.19 -1.94
C GLU A 42 7.86 1.50 -1.97
N ARG A 43 8.27 0.92 -0.84
CA ARG A 43 9.60 0.29 -0.69
C ARG A 43 9.75 -1.02 -1.44
N LEU A 44 8.71 -1.86 -1.46
CA LEU A 44 8.76 -3.23 -1.98
C LEU A 44 8.16 -3.37 -3.37
N CYS A 45 7.14 -2.58 -3.68
CA CYS A 45 6.34 -2.68 -4.92
C CYS A 45 6.51 -1.48 -5.84
N HIS A 46 7.32 -0.48 -5.44
CA HIS A 46 7.56 0.76 -6.17
C HIS A 46 6.28 1.53 -6.51
N TRP A 47 5.29 1.46 -5.62
CA TRP A 47 4.07 2.25 -5.75
C TRP A 47 4.38 3.74 -5.73
N GLN A 48 3.74 4.50 -6.62
CA GLN A 48 3.89 5.95 -6.70
C GLN A 48 2.65 6.62 -6.13
N TYR A 49 2.85 7.56 -5.21
CA TYR A 49 1.81 8.50 -4.81
C TYR A 49 1.71 9.56 -5.89
N GLY A 50 0.48 9.90 -6.27
CA GLY A 50 0.17 10.85 -7.33
C GLY A 50 1.14 12.01 -7.38
N THR A 51 2.13 11.91 -8.27
CA THR A 51 2.62 13.11 -8.91
C THR A 51 1.41 13.58 -9.68
N SER A 52 0.81 14.68 -9.25
CA SER A 52 0.12 15.54 -10.19
C SER A 52 1.15 15.80 -11.29
N SER A 53 1.05 15.02 -12.37
CA SER A 53 1.68 15.35 -13.64
C SER A 53 0.92 16.58 -14.11
N THR A 54 1.28 17.74 -13.56
CA THR A 54 1.02 19.02 -14.18
C THR A 54 1.86 18.99 -15.46
N LYS A 55 1.24 18.53 -16.54
CA LYS A 55 1.67 18.84 -17.88
C LYS A 55 0.60 19.70 -18.54
#